data_AF-A0A968FXA3-F1
#
_entry.id   AF-A0A968FXA3-F1
#
_cell.length_a   1.000
_cell.length_b   1.000
_cell.length_c   1.000
_cell.angle_alpha   90.00
_cell.angle_beta   90.00
_cell.angle_gamma   90.00
#
_symmetry.space_group_name_H-M   'P 1'
#
loop_
_entity.id
_entity.type
_entity.pdbx_description
1 polymer ?
#
loop_
_entity_poly.entity_id
_entity_poly.type
_entity_poly.pdbx_seq_one_letter_code
_entity_poly.pdbx_strand_id
1 'polypeptide(L)'
;MALNLPHIPLSTCRDGLATCLAREFSLKNRLDDYANRHLSELRERIVLAGDELAYRNLLRNIEVMEDHRVVIMEGWCPEERSEELEKLLGARGVMVIRAEPDGEPAPVLLRNNRFTRLFEPIGRLFSLPAYSEMDLTAYFAPFFLLFFGFCLGDAGYGLILL
;
A
#
# COMPACT_ATOMS: atom_id res chain seq x y z
N MET A 1 -46.96 34.34 -20.25
CA MET A 1 -45.91 33.30 -20.22
C MET A 1 -46.57 32.03 -19.70
N ALA A 2 -47.02 31.16 -20.59
CA ALA A 2 -47.83 29.99 -20.21
C ALA A 2 -46.92 28.95 -19.51
N LEU A 3 -47.25 28.58 -18.27
CA LEU A 3 -46.58 27.47 -17.60
C LEU A 3 -46.94 26.18 -18.34
N ASN A 4 -45.96 25.58 -19.02
CA ASN A 4 -46.05 24.22 -19.51
C ASN A 4 -46.08 23.27 -18.30
N LEU A 5 -47.29 22.94 -17.84
CA LEU A 5 -47.49 21.89 -16.85
C LEU A 5 -47.20 20.52 -17.51
N PRO A 6 -46.48 19.63 -16.84
CA PRO A 6 -46.17 18.31 -17.38
C PRO A 6 -47.45 17.50 -17.65
N HIS A 7 -47.48 16.77 -18.76
CA HIS A 7 -48.61 15.95 -19.22
C HIS A 7 -48.93 14.73 -18.33
N ILE A 8 -48.19 14.55 -17.23
CA ILE A 8 -48.24 13.36 -16.38
C ILE A 8 -48.69 13.79 -14.97
N PRO A 9 -49.65 13.09 -14.34
CA PRO A 9 -50.09 13.41 -12.99
C PRO A 9 -48.93 13.32 -11.98
N LEU A 10 -48.90 14.25 -11.01
CA LEU A 10 -47.88 14.26 -9.95
C LEU A 10 -47.85 12.95 -9.13
N SER A 11 -48.99 12.25 -9.00
CA SER A 11 -49.06 10.92 -8.38
C SER A 11 -48.25 9.88 -9.17
N THR A 12 -48.44 9.82 -10.48
CA THR A 12 -47.71 8.89 -11.37
C THR A 12 -46.21 9.15 -11.37
N CYS A 13 -45.78 10.43 -11.31
CA CYS A 13 -44.37 10.78 -11.15
C CYS A 13 -43.82 10.35 -9.78
N ARG A 14 -44.60 10.50 -8.70
CA ARG A 14 -44.21 10.08 -7.34
C ARG A 14 -44.09 8.57 -7.23
N ASP A 15 -45.02 7.82 -7.84
CA ASP A 15 -45.00 6.36 -7.88
C ASP A 15 -43.82 5.84 -8.73
N GLY A 16 -43.53 6.51 -9.84
CA GLY A 16 -42.34 6.24 -10.66
C GLY A 16 -41.03 6.48 -9.91
N LEU A 17 -40.93 7.60 -9.17
CA LEU A 17 -39.78 7.91 -8.32
C LEU A 17 -39.60 6.85 -7.23
N ALA A 18 -40.68 6.45 -6.55
CA ALA A 18 -40.64 5.41 -5.53
C ALA A 18 -40.17 4.07 -6.10
N THR A 19 -40.62 3.72 -7.30
CA THR A 19 -40.21 2.50 -8.01
C THR A 19 -38.74 2.53 -8.39
N CYS A 20 -38.24 3.67 -8.89
CA CYS A 20 -36.83 3.85 -9.21
C CYS A 20 -35.93 3.75 -7.97
N LEU A 21 -36.33 4.38 -6.86
CA LEU A 21 -35.59 4.32 -5.59
C LEU A 21 -35.56 2.90 -5.02
N ALA A 22 -36.69 2.18 -5.06
CA ALA A 22 -36.74 0.77 -4.65
C ALA A 22 -35.83 -0.11 -5.52
N ARG A 23 -35.75 0.18 -6.83
CA ARG A 23 -34.86 -0.53 -7.75
C ARG A 23 -33.39 -0.24 -7.46
N GLU A 24 -33.01 1.01 -7.20
CA GLU A 24 -31.64 1.37 -6.81
C GLU A 24 -31.23 0.63 -5.53
N PHE A 25 -32.10 0.62 -4.52
CA PHE A 25 -31.84 -0.09 -3.26
C PHE A 25 -31.66 -1.59 -3.49
N SER A 26 -32.51 -2.21 -4.32
CA SER A 26 -32.38 -3.62 -4.68
C SER A 26 -31.08 -3.93 -5.44
N LEU A 27 -30.63 -3.02 -6.31
CA LEU A 27 -29.39 -3.15 -7.07
C LEU A 27 -28.16 -3.03 -6.15
N LYS A 28 -28.17 -2.08 -5.20
CA LYS A 28 -27.11 -1.94 -4.19
C LYS A 28 -27.00 -3.21 -3.34
N ASN A 29 -28.10 -3.72 -2.80
CA ASN A 29 -28.07 -4.94 -2.00
C ASN A 29 -27.56 -6.15 -2.78
N ARG A 30 -27.90 -6.26 -4.07
CA ARG A 30 -27.36 -7.32 -4.94
C ARG A 30 -25.87 -7.16 -5.20
N LEU A 31 -25.40 -5.93 -5.36
CA LEU A 31 -23.97 -5.64 -5.53
C LEU A 31 -23.19 -5.98 -4.25
N ASP A 32 -23.73 -5.60 -3.09
CA ASP A 32 -23.11 -5.88 -1.79
C ASP A 32 -23.07 -7.38 -1.49
N ASP A 33 -24.13 -8.11 -1.81
CA ASP A 33 -24.18 -9.57 -1.68
C ASP A 33 -23.18 -10.26 -2.63
N TYR A 34 -23.09 -9.80 -3.89
CA TYR A 34 -22.10 -10.31 -4.84
C TYR A 34 -20.66 -10.00 -4.39
N ALA A 35 -20.41 -8.78 -3.91
CA ALA A 35 -19.13 -8.38 -3.38
C ALA A 35 -18.76 -9.25 -2.17
N ASN A 36 -19.65 -9.42 -1.20
CA ASN A 36 -19.36 -10.21 0.01
C ASN A 36 -19.09 -11.69 -0.30
N ARG A 37 -19.77 -12.27 -1.29
CA ARG A 37 -19.55 -13.67 -1.69
C ARG A 37 -18.21 -13.90 -2.38
N HIS A 38 -17.78 -12.96 -3.22
CA HIS A 38 -16.60 -13.14 -4.08
C HIS A 38 -15.35 -12.38 -3.60
N LEU A 39 -15.47 -11.45 -2.67
CA LEU A 39 -14.32 -10.67 -2.16
C LEU A 39 -13.29 -11.55 -1.47
N SER A 40 -13.73 -12.55 -0.71
CA SER A 40 -12.82 -13.49 -0.03
C SER A 40 -12.04 -14.32 -1.05
N GLU A 41 -12.74 -14.93 -2.01
CA GLU A 41 -12.13 -15.73 -3.07
C GLU A 41 -11.19 -14.89 -3.95
N LEU A 42 -11.61 -13.69 -4.36
CA LEU A 42 -10.77 -12.79 -5.16
C LEU A 42 -9.53 -12.36 -4.39
N ARG A 43 -9.65 -12.05 -3.09
CA ARG A 43 -8.49 -11.73 -2.24
C ARG A 43 -7.52 -12.89 -2.16
N GLU A 44 -8.01 -14.10 -1.93
CA GLU A 44 -7.19 -15.29 -1.88
C GLU A 44 -6.46 -15.51 -3.22
N ARG A 45 -7.17 -15.39 -4.35
CA ARG A 45 -6.58 -15.52 -5.69
C ARG A 45 -5.54 -14.43 -5.98
N ILE A 46 -5.75 -13.21 -5.52
CA ILE A 46 -4.76 -12.13 -5.65
C ILE A 46 -3.49 -12.46 -4.86
N VAL A 47 -3.64 -12.98 -3.63
CA VAL A 47 -2.50 -13.40 -2.81
C VAL A 47 -1.73 -14.53 -3.49
N LEU A 48 -2.43 -15.59 -3.93
CA LEU A 48 -1.81 -16.72 -4.61
C LEU A 48 -1.11 -16.33 -5.91
N ALA A 49 -1.71 -15.45 -6.72
CA ALA A 49 -1.09 -14.94 -7.93
C ALA A 49 0.14 -14.07 -7.62
N GLY A 50 0.11 -13.31 -6.53
CA GLY A 50 1.24 -12.55 -6.03
C GLY A 50 2.40 -13.46 -5.60
N ASP A 51 2.10 -14.52 -4.86
CA ASP A 51 3.08 -15.51 -4.41
C ASP A 51 3.71 -16.26 -5.60
N GLU A 52 2.91 -16.65 -6.60
CA GLU A 52 3.43 -17.29 -7.82
C GLU A 52 4.38 -16.35 -8.58
N LEU A 53 4.01 -15.07 -8.70
CA LEU A 53 4.86 -14.07 -9.36
C LEU A 53 6.18 -13.87 -8.59
N ALA A 54 6.10 -13.80 -7.27
CA ALA A 54 7.28 -13.70 -6.41
C ALA A 54 8.20 -14.92 -6.59
N TYR A 55 7.64 -16.13 -6.57
CA TYR A 55 8.39 -17.37 -6.80
C TYR A 55 9.06 -17.40 -8.19
N ARG A 56 8.34 -17.01 -9.24
CA ARG A 56 8.90 -16.96 -10.61
C ARG A 56 9.98 -15.89 -10.78
N ASN A 57 9.90 -14.81 -10.03
CA ASN A 57 10.95 -13.80 -9.99
C ASN A 57 12.18 -14.30 -9.24
N LEU A 58 11.99 -15.02 -8.13
CA LEU A 58 13.09 -15.68 -7.41
C LEU A 58 13.81 -16.69 -8.29
N LEU A 59 13.08 -17.58 -8.98
CA LEU A 59 13.68 -18.56 -9.91
C LEU A 59 14.51 -17.92 -11.02
N ARG A 60 14.22 -16.67 -11.42
CA ARG A 60 15.01 -15.94 -12.41
C ARG A 60 16.35 -15.44 -11.88
N ASN A 61 16.45 -15.26 -10.56
CA ASN A 61 17.62 -14.71 -9.88
C ASN A 61 18.40 -15.78 -9.10
N ILE A 62 18.04 -17.05 -9.25
CA ILE A 62 18.68 -18.18 -8.58
C ILE A 62 19.72 -18.79 -9.51
N GLU A 63 20.92 -19.01 -8.99
CA GLU A 63 21.89 -19.89 -9.63
C GLU A 63 21.61 -21.34 -9.21
N VAL A 64 21.22 -22.16 -10.18
CA VAL A 64 21.05 -23.60 -10.01
C VAL A 64 22.36 -24.28 -10.35
N MET A 65 23.04 -24.85 -9.35
CA MET A 65 24.30 -25.56 -9.54
C MET A 65 24.08 -27.07 -9.44
N GLU A 66 24.95 -27.84 -10.10
CA GLU A 66 24.96 -29.32 -10.12
C GLU A 66 23.57 -29.97 -10.31
N ASP A 67 23.11 -30.01 -11.56
CA ASP A 67 22.04 -30.92 -11.99
C ASP A 67 20.73 -30.79 -11.17
N HIS A 68 20.36 -29.56 -10.80
CA HIS A 68 19.16 -29.19 -10.03
C HIS A 68 19.09 -29.71 -8.59
N ARG A 69 20.22 -30.13 -7.99
CA ARG A 69 20.23 -30.65 -6.61
C ARG A 69 20.52 -29.58 -5.57
N VAL A 70 21.19 -28.50 -5.96
CA VAL A 70 21.54 -27.40 -5.06
C VAL A 70 21.02 -26.09 -5.64
N VAL A 71 20.26 -25.37 -4.81
CA VAL A 71 19.68 -24.06 -5.11
C VAL A 71 20.35 -23.03 -4.20
N ILE A 72 21.03 -22.06 -4.79
CA ILE A 72 21.64 -20.94 -4.06
C ILE A 72 20.73 -19.72 -4.22
N MET A 73 20.40 -19.08 -3.11
CA MET A 73 19.59 -17.88 -3.05
C MET A 73 20.35 -16.79 -2.31
N GLU A 74 20.43 -15.61 -2.91
CA GLU A 74 21.06 -14.44 -2.32
C GLU A 74 20.02 -13.36 -2.07
N GLY A 75 20.20 -12.60 -0.99
CA GLY A 75 19.25 -11.57 -0.61
C GLY A 75 19.69 -10.78 0.62
N TRP A 76 19.03 -9.64 0.81
CA TRP A 76 19.33 -8.69 1.86
C TRP A 76 18.49 -8.96 3.10
N CYS A 77 19.14 -9.11 4.26
CA CYS A 77 18.48 -9.23 5.56
C CYS A 77 18.96 -8.12 6.49
N PRO A 78 18.06 -7.42 7.21
CA PRO A 78 18.46 -6.53 8.28
C PRO A 78 19.24 -7.29 9.35
N GLU A 79 20.34 -6.70 9.83
CA GLU A 79 21.22 -7.32 10.83
C GLU A 79 20.45 -7.76 12.08
N GLU A 80 19.52 -6.93 12.55
CA GLU A 80 18.66 -7.18 13.71
C GLU A 80 17.80 -8.45 13.60
N ARG A 81 17.49 -8.89 12.38
CA ARG A 81 16.66 -10.08 12.10
C ARG A 81 17.46 -11.27 11.59
N SER A 82 18.77 -11.11 11.40
CA SER A 82 19.63 -12.14 10.81
C SER A 82 19.68 -13.42 11.66
N GLU A 83 19.77 -13.29 12.99
CA GLU A 83 19.78 -14.44 13.90
C GLU A 83 18.45 -15.19 13.94
N GLU A 84 17.33 -14.48 13.88
CA GLU A 84 16.00 -15.09 13.84
C GLU A 84 15.82 -15.88 12.55
N LEU A 85 16.22 -15.29 11.41
CA LEU A 85 16.16 -15.93 10.11
C LEU A 85 17.01 -17.20 10.05
N GLU A 86 18.25 -17.16 10.57
CA GLU A 86 19.12 -18.33 10.61
C GLU A 86 18.55 -19.48 11.43
N LYS A 87 17.95 -19.19 12.59
CA LYS A 87 17.31 -20.22 13.41
C LYS A 87 16.13 -20.86 12.67
N LEU A 88 15.30 -20.06 12.00
CA LEU A 88 14.16 -20.54 11.23
C LEU A 88 14.56 -21.39 10.02
N LEU A 89 15.60 -20.96 9.29
CA LEU A 89 16.09 -21.66 8.10
C LEU A 89 16.89 -22.91 8.48
N GLY A 90 17.72 -22.83 9.52
CA GLY A 90 18.46 -23.96 10.08
C GLY A 90 17.54 -25.07 10.58
N ALA A 91 16.40 -24.72 11.20
CA ALA A 91 15.37 -25.70 11.60
C ALA A 91 14.75 -26.45 10.41
N ARG A 92 14.85 -25.90 9.19
CA ARG A 92 14.37 -26.51 7.94
C ARG A 92 15.49 -27.19 7.14
N GLY A 93 16.70 -27.27 7.69
CA GLY A 93 17.86 -27.88 7.03
C GLY A 93 18.47 -27.03 5.92
N VAL A 94 18.19 -25.71 5.89
CA VAL A 94 18.77 -24.77 4.93
C VAL A 94 20.05 -24.18 5.52
N MET A 95 21.15 -24.24 4.77
CA MET A 95 22.41 -23.60 5.16
C MET A 95 22.36 -22.10 4.81
N VAL A 96 22.75 -21.25 5.76
CA VAL A 96 22.78 -19.79 5.59
C VAL A 96 24.23 -19.33 5.69
N ILE A 97 24.65 -18.48 4.75
CA ILE A 97 25.98 -17.86 4.73
C ILE A 97 25.77 -16.36 4.84
N ARG A 98 26.43 -15.71 5.80
CA ARG A 98 26.47 -14.24 5.89
C ARG A 98 27.64 -13.71 5.09
N ALA A 99 27.39 -12.71 4.26
CA ALA A 99 28.40 -11.93 3.57
C ALA A 99 28.21 -10.46 3.93
N GLU A 100 29.31 -9.75 4.16
CA GLU A 100 29.26 -8.29 4.26
C GLU A 100 29.09 -7.70 2.85
N PRO A 101 28.27 -6.66 2.69
CA PRO A 101 28.05 -6.04 1.39
C PRO A 101 29.29 -5.26 0.95
N ASP A 102 29.97 -5.75 -0.10
CA ASP A 102 31.14 -5.10 -0.68
C ASP A 102 30.72 -4.14 -1.81
N GLY A 103 30.37 -2.90 -1.44
CA GLY A 103 30.07 -1.82 -2.41
C GLY A 103 28.77 -1.98 -3.21
N GLU A 104 27.98 -3.03 -2.99
CA GLU A 104 26.69 -3.22 -3.65
C GLU A 104 25.59 -2.30 -3.07
N PRO A 105 24.68 -1.78 -3.91
CA PRO A 105 23.57 -0.95 -3.45
C PRO A 105 22.59 -1.79 -2.63
N ALA A 106 22.77 -1.76 -1.31
CA ALA A 106 21.86 -2.37 -0.35
C ALA A 106 20.48 -1.67 -0.35
N PRO A 107 19.37 -2.42 -0.18
CA PRO A 107 18.05 -1.84 -0.04
C PRO A 107 17.96 -1.02 1.24
N VAL A 108 17.32 0.15 1.15
CA VAL A 108 17.17 1.08 2.27
C VAL A 108 15.99 0.67 3.15
N LEU A 109 16.26 0.39 4.44
CA LEU A 109 15.23 0.15 5.44
C LEU A 109 15.04 1.39 6.33
N LEU A 110 13.97 2.16 6.08
CA LEU A 110 13.66 3.35 6.89
C LEU A 110 13.05 2.94 8.25
N ARG A 111 13.73 3.28 9.35
CA ARG A 111 13.18 3.18 10.71
C ARG A 111 12.61 4.53 11.15
N ASN A 112 11.33 4.77 10.85
CA ASN A 112 10.65 6.01 11.20
C ASN A 112 9.76 5.87 12.45
N ASN A 113 9.87 6.84 13.38
CA ASN A 113 9.00 6.97 14.56
C ASN A 113 7.60 7.46 14.18
N ARG A 114 6.61 7.35 15.09
CA ARG A 114 5.19 7.72 14.82
C ARG A 114 5.02 9.13 14.24
N PHE A 115 5.85 10.09 14.68
CA PHE A 115 5.82 11.46 14.18
C PHE A 115 6.48 11.59 12.79
N THR A 116 7.63 10.95 12.57
CA THR A 116 8.34 11.04 11.28
C THR A 116 7.63 10.27 10.16
N ARG A 117 6.84 9.24 10.50
CA ARG A 117 5.96 8.52 9.56
C ARG A 117 4.91 9.42 8.89
N LEU A 118 4.43 10.47 9.56
CA LEU A 118 3.46 11.41 8.99
C LEU A 118 4.05 12.22 7.82
N PHE A 119 5.37 12.40 7.81
CA PHE A 119 6.09 13.17 6.78
C PHE A 119 6.74 12.27 5.72
N GLU A 120 6.63 10.94 5.86
CA GLU A 120 7.18 9.96 4.91
C GLU A 120 6.65 10.11 3.48
N PRO A 121 5.35 10.39 3.23
CA PRO A 121 4.85 10.62 1.86
C PRO A 121 5.49 11.84 1.18
N ILE A 122 5.85 12.86 1.97
CA ILE A 122 6.53 14.07 1.49
C ILE A 122 7.98 13.71 1.16
N GLY A 123 8.68 13.00 2.04
CA GLY A 123 10.05 12.52 1.79
C GLY A 123 10.14 11.63 0.54
N ARG A 124 9.18 10.71 0.34
CA ARG A 124 9.11 9.85 -0.86
C ARG A 124 8.95 10.64 -2.16
N LEU A 125 8.39 11.85 -2.11
CA LEU A 125 8.22 12.71 -3.29
C LEU A 125 9.56 13.27 -3.81
N PHE A 126 10.57 13.34 -2.95
CA PHE A 126 11.90 13.90 -3.24
C PHE A 126 12.96 12.83 -3.56
N SER A 127 12.54 11.59 -3.86
CA SER A 127 13.34 10.36 -4.00
C SER A 127 13.80 9.78 -2.66
N LEU A 128 13.92 8.44 -2.60
CA LEU A 128 14.43 7.75 -1.41
C LEU A 128 15.91 8.12 -1.24
N PRO A 129 16.36 8.53 -0.04
CA PRO A 129 17.76 8.84 0.20
C PRO A 129 18.61 7.60 -0.10
N ALA A 130 19.81 7.81 -0.66
CA ALA A 130 20.77 6.73 -0.86
C ALA A 130 21.16 6.11 0.50
N TYR A 131 21.58 4.84 0.51
CA TYR A 131 21.91 4.08 1.73
C TYR A 131 22.90 4.81 2.67
N SER A 132 23.74 5.68 2.13
CA SER A 132 24.74 6.48 2.85
C SER A 132 24.26 7.86 3.34
N GLU A 133 23.01 8.24 3.09
CA GLU A 133 22.50 9.57 3.41
C GLU A 133 21.62 9.55 4.66
N MET A 134 21.94 10.42 5.61
CA MET A 134 21.12 10.65 6.79
C MET A 134 19.76 11.22 6.34
N ASP A 135 18.65 10.58 6.73
CA ASP A 135 17.31 11.07 6.42
C ASP A 135 17.05 12.41 7.12
N LEU A 136 17.22 13.50 6.38
CA LEU A 136 16.99 14.87 6.85
C LEU A 136 15.49 15.17 7.05
N THR A 137 14.57 14.29 6.65
CA THR A 137 13.11 14.49 6.77
C THR A 137 12.70 14.79 8.21
N ALA A 138 13.33 14.14 9.19
CA ALA A 138 13.05 14.38 10.61
C ALA A 138 13.41 15.81 11.07
N TYR A 139 14.49 16.38 10.52
CA TYR A 139 14.93 17.75 10.81
C TYR A 139 14.15 18.78 10.00
N PHE A 140 13.75 18.44 8.77
CA PHE A 140 12.97 19.31 7.89
C PHE A 140 11.51 19.44 8.35
N ALA A 141 10.91 18.38 8.89
CA ALA A 141 9.50 18.32 9.30
C ALA A 141 9.01 19.51 10.15
N PRO A 142 9.69 19.94 11.25
CA PRO A 142 9.23 21.07 12.05
C PRO A 142 9.27 22.41 11.29
N PHE A 143 10.28 22.63 10.45
CA PHE A 143 10.36 23.84 9.63
C PHE A 143 9.32 23.84 8.52
N PHE A 144 9.11 22.69 7.86
CA PHE A 144 8.05 22.51 6.88
C PHE A 144 6.67 22.81 7.49
N LEU A 145 6.39 22.27 8.68
CA LEU A 145 5.13 22.53 9.38
C LEU A 145 4.93 24.03 9.67
N LEU A 146 6.00 24.72 10.10
CA LEU A 146 5.96 26.14 10.42
C LEU A 146 5.76 27.02 9.18
N PHE A 147 6.48 26.75 8.09
CA PHE A 147 6.33 27.49 6.83
C PHE A 147 5.00 27.17 6.13
N PHE A 148 4.57 25.90 6.14
CA PHE A 148 3.27 25.51 5.63
C PHE A 148 2.14 26.18 6.43
N GLY A 149 2.25 26.21 7.76
CA GLY A 149 1.32 26.92 8.63
C GLY A 149 1.31 28.44 8.40
N PHE A 150 2.44 29.04 8.04
CA PHE A 150 2.52 30.47 7.69
C PHE A 150 1.92 30.77 6.30
N CYS A 151 2.22 29.94 5.30
CA CYS A 151 1.69 30.11 3.94
C CYS A 151 0.20 29.74 3.81
N LEU A 152 -0.26 28.74 4.57
CA LEU A 152 -1.68 28.36 4.67
C LEU A 152 -2.42 29.26 5.66
N GLY A 153 -1.67 29.92 6.55
CA GLY A 153 -2.10 30.80 7.63
C GLY A 153 -2.55 32.19 7.17
N ASP A 154 -3.38 32.26 6.14
CA ASP A 154 -4.57 33.07 6.33
C ASP A 154 -5.42 32.30 7.36
N ALA A 155 -5.39 32.75 8.62
CA ALA A 155 -5.84 32.02 9.81
C ALA A 155 -7.29 31.45 9.78
N GLY A 156 -8.05 31.65 8.70
CA GLY A 156 -9.40 31.13 8.50
C GLY A 156 -9.49 29.64 8.16
N TYR A 157 -8.53 29.07 7.40
CA TYR A 157 -8.67 27.68 6.94
C TYR A 157 -8.29 26.64 8.01
N GLY A 158 -7.37 26.97 8.91
CA GLY A 158 -6.97 26.09 10.02
C GLY A 158 -8.09 25.84 11.04
N LEU A 159 -9.06 26.75 11.15
CA LEU A 159 -10.22 26.62 12.05
C LEU A 159 -11.35 25.78 11.43
N ILE A 160 -11.40 25.66 10.09
CA ILE A 160 -12.44 24.92 9.36
C ILE A 160 -12.11 23.43 9.21
N LEU A 161 -10.82 23.08 9.27
CA LEU A 161 -10.32 21.70 9.11
C LEU A 161 -10.19 20.91 10.43
N LEU A 162 -10.46 21.54 11.57
CA LEU A 162 -10.45 20.93 12.91
C LEU A 162 -11.85 20.40 13.25
#